data_AF-A0A2M7EX98-F1
#
_entry.id   AF-A0A2M7EX98-F1
#
_cell.length_a   1.000
_cell.length_b   1.000
_cell.length_c   1.000
_cell.angle_alpha   90.00
_cell.angle_beta   90.00
_cell.angle_gamma   90.00
#
_symmetry.space_group_name_H-M   'P 1'
#
loop_
_entity.id
_entity.type
_entity.pdbx_description
1 polymer ?
#
loop_
_entity_poly.entity_id
_entity_poly.type
_entity_poly.pdbx_seq_one_letter_code
_entity_poly.pdbx_strand_id
1 'polypeptide(L)' 'MRPRLDELLEKARNHEMTDEELKMQRASFVYGNAPEGSRITRESAAASVDHLRVRKMPA' A
#
# COMPACT_ATOMS: atom_id res chain seq x y z
N MET A 1 -24.84 7.04 16.40
CA MET A 1 -24.35 5.81 15.76
C MET A 1 -24.62 5.92 14.25
N ARG A 2 -23.72 5.45 13.38
CA ARG A 2 -23.86 5.58 11.91
C ARG A 2 -23.95 4.18 11.29
N PRO A 3 -25.14 3.54 11.26
CA PRO A 3 -25.27 2.12 10.92
C PRO A 3 -24.63 1.75 9.59
N ARG A 4 -24.78 2.62 8.58
CA ARG A 4 -24.17 2.40 7.26
C ARG A 4 -22.64 2.44 7.29
N LEU A 5 -22.06 3.31 8.12
CA LEU A 5 -20.61 3.36 8.29
C LEU A 5 -20.12 2.09 8.99
N ASP A 6 -20.82 1.67 10.04
CA ASP A 6 -20.47 0.47 10.82
C ASP A 6 -20.51 -0.79 9.93
N GLU A 7 -21.54 -0.92 9.07
CA GLU A 7 -21.61 -1.98 8.05
C GLU A 7 -20.42 -1.98 7.09
N LEU A 8 -20.01 -0.81 6.59
CA LEU A 8 -18.90 -0.69 5.64
C LEU A 8 -17.56 -1.03 6.30
N LEU A 9 -17.37 -0.60 7.55
CA LEU A 9 -16.17 -0.92 8.32
C LEU A 9 -16.08 -2.42 8.61
N GLU A 10 -17.20 -3.07 8.93
CA GLU A 10 -17.21 -4.52 9.18
C GLU A 10 -16.90 -5.31 7.91
N LYS A 11 -17.41 -4.87 6.75
CA LYS A 11 -17.04 -5.48 5.47
C LYS A 11 -15.55 -5.29 5.16
N ALA A 12 -15.02 -4.08 5.34
CA ALA A 12 -13.63 -3.79 5.06
C ALA A 12 -12.67 -4.56 5.98
N ARG A 13 -13.04 -4.75 7.25
CA ARG A 13 -12.25 -5.50 8.24
C ARG A 13 -12.04 -6.96 7.85
N ASN A 14 -13.07 -7.58 7.27
CA ASN A 14 -13.09 -9.00 6.92
C ASN A 14 -12.77 -9.25 5.44
N HIS A 15 -12.35 -8.22 4.70
CA HIS A 15 -11.95 -8.36 3.30
C HIS A 15 -10.55 -8.97 3.21
N GLU A 16 -10.47 -10.19 2.70
CA GLU A 16 -9.19 -10.80 2.33
C GLU A 16 -8.68 -10.16 1.04
N MET A 17 -7.59 -9.41 1.16
CA MET A 17 -7.01 -8.71 0.02
C MET A 17 -6.40 -9.70 -0.97
N THR A 18 -6.72 -9.52 -2.24
CA THR A 18 -6.01 -10.18 -3.34
C THR A 18 -4.58 -9.64 -3.46
N ASP A 19 -3.71 -10.40 -4.14
CA ASP A 19 -2.33 -9.97 -4.39
C ASP A 19 -2.28 -8.63 -5.14
N GLU A 20 -3.18 -8.41 -6.09
CA GLU A 20 -3.26 -7.17 -6.86
C GLU A 20 -3.69 -5.99 -5.98
N GLU A 21 -4.69 -6.19 -5.12
CA GLU A 21 -5.10 -5.16 -4.16
C GLU A 21 -3.96 -4.82 -3.18
N LEU A 22 -3.20 -5.83 -2.73
CA LEU A 22 -2.07 -5.62 -1.85
C LEU A 22 -0.94 -4.84 -2.55
N LYS A 23 -0.65 -5.14 -3.81
CA LYS A 23 0.30 -4.38 -4.63
C LYS A 23 -0.15 -2.93 -4.78
N MET A 24 -1.42 -2.69 -5.10
CA MET A 24 -1.98 -1.34 -5.22
C MET A 24 -1.92 -0.55 -3.90
N GLN A 25 -2.20 -1.20 -2.77
CA GLN A 25 -2.06 -0.57 -1.46
C GLN A 25 -0.62 -0.20 -1.14
N ARG A 26 0.35 -1.07 -1.45
CA ARG A 26 1.77 -0.77 -1.29
C ARG A 26 2.20 0.43 -2.12
N ALA A 27 1.78 0.49 -3.39
CA ALA A 27 2.09 1.62 -4.26
C ALA A 27 1.51 2.93 -3.71
N SER A 28 0.26 2.88 -3.26
CA SER A 28 -0.43 4.01 -2.64
C SER A 28 0.26 4.44 -1.34
N PHE A 29 0.74 3.50 -0.53
CA PHE A 29 1.48 3.78 0.69
C PHE A 29 2.80 4.50 0.40
N VAL A 30 3.59 3.99 -0.55
CA VAL A 30 4.87 4.61 -0.93
C VAL A 30 4.68 6.03 -1.45
N TYR A 31 3.71 6.23 -2.36
CA TYR A 31 3.42 7.55 -2.90
C TYR A 31 2.83 8.50 -1.85
N GLY A 32 1.89 8.03 -1.03
CA GLY A 32 1.24 8.83 0.01
C GLY A 32 2.17 9.23 1.15
N ASN A 33 3.26 8.49 1.35
CA ASN A 33 4.32 8.79 2.32
C ASN A 33 5.61 9.30 1.65
N ALA A 34 5.55 9.66 0.37
CA ALA A 34 6.71 10.22 -0.32
C ALA A 34 7.13 11.52 0.37
N PRO A 35 8.41 11.70 0.73
CA PRO A 35 8.88 12.94 1.31
C PRO A 35 8.60 14.12 0.38
N GLU A 36 8.30 15.27 0.97
CA GLU A 36 8.11 16.50 0.22
C GLU A 36 9.38 16.83 -0.58
N GLY A 37 9.22 17.23 -1.84
CA GLY A 37 10.33 17.47 -2.76
C GLY A 37 11.05 16.22 -3.29
N SER A 38 10.60 15.01 -2.91
CA SER A 38 11.13 13.78 -3.50
C SER A 38 10.70 13.62 -4.98
N ARG A 39 11.42 12.76 -5.71
CA ARG A 39 11.10 12.42 -7.11
C ARG A 39 10.15 11.21 -7.23
N ILE A 40 9.54 10.78 -6.13
CA ILE A 40 8.64 9.63 -6.13
C ILE A 40 7.31 10.07 -6.75
N THR A 41 7.02 9.52 -7.93
CA THR A 41 5.72 9.67 -8.59
C THR A 41 4.86 8.43 -8.34
N ARG A 42 3.56 8.56 -8.60
CA ARG A 42 2.62 7.43 -8.52
C ARG A 42 3.04 6.28 -9.43
N GLU A 43 3.53 6.59 -10.63
CA GLU A 43 4.00 5.63 -11.62
C GLU A 43 5.28 4.92 -11.14
N SER A 44 6.23 5.68 -10.58
CA SER A 44 7.45 5.10 -10.02
C SER A 44 7.17 4.18 -8.82
N ALA A 45 6.20 4.56 -7.97
CA ALA A 45 5.79 3.76 -6.83
C ALA A 45 5.14 2.46 -7.31
N ALA A 46 4.20 2.53 -8.26
CA ALA A 46 3.56 1.36 -8.86
C ALA A 46 4.57 0.41 -9.53
N ALA A 47 5.55 0.94 -10.27
CA ALA A 47 6.60 0.12 -10.87
C ALA A 47 7.51 -0.57 -9.84
N SER A 48 7.60 -0.02 -8.62
CA SER A 48 8.54 -0.50 -7.60
C SER A 48 8.00 -1.63 -6.71
N VAL A 49 6.68 -1.82 -6.61
CA VAL A 49 6.07 -2.71 -5.60
C VAL A 49 6.40 -4.19 -5.76
N ASP A 50 6.85 -4.59 -6.95
CA ASP A 50 7.23 -5.95 -7.30
C ASP A 50 8.75 -6.20 -7.14
N HIS A 51 9.54 -5.19 -6.80
CA HIS A 51 10.99 -5.28 -6.70
C HIS A 51 11.47 -5.35 -5.24
N LEU A 52 11.70 -6.56 -4.74
CA LEU A 52 12.33 -6.79 -3.44
C LEU A 52 13.84 -7.02 -3.61
N ARG A 53 14.66 -6.12 -3.05
CA ARG A 53 16.11 -6.31 -2.97
C ARG A 53 16.50 -6.82 -1.57
N VAL A 54 16.84 -8.09 -1.47
CA VAL A 54 17.38 -8.67 -0.23
C VAL A 54 18.86 -8.29 -0.11
N ARG A 55 19.25 -7.66 1.01
CA ARG A 55 20.65 -7.43 1.37
C ARG A 55 21.01 -8.34 2.53
N LYS A 56 22.14 -9.03 2.41
CA LYS A 56 22.74 -9.78 3.52
C LYS A 56 23.31 -8.76 4.51
N MET A 57 22.80 -8.74 5.74
CA MET A 57 23.39 -7.93 6.80
C MET A 57 24.74 -8.56 7.20
N PRO A 58 25.82 -7.78 7.38
CA PRO A 58 27.04 -8.28 7.99
C PRO A 58 26.77 -8.72 9.43
N ALA A 59 27.48 -9.77 9.85
CA ALA A 59 27.38 -10.38 11.18
C ALA A 59 27.86 -9.44 12.29
#